data_AF-A0A2V4XWL2-F1
#
_entry.id   AF-A0A2V4XWL2-F1
#
_cell.length_a   1.000
_cell.length_b   1.000
_cell.length_c   1.000
_cell.angle_alpha   90.00
_cell.angle_beta   90.00
_cell.angle_gamma   90.00
#
_symmetry.space_group_name_H-M   'P 1'
#
loop_
_entity.id
_entity.type
_entity.pdbx_description
1 polymer ?
#
loop_
_entity_poly.entity_id
_entity_poly.type
_entity_poly.pdbx_seq_one_letter_code
_entity_poly.pdbx_strand_id
1 'polypeptide(L)'
;MTSCSTDDTSSDITSEEPVEVSPDINGDGQLNILVLGTSVSIDPNSAGFASSRIAAELENILSQDTSLNLEVHISFEDIYKEKVITYGLGQAGNTMNSYHYAHSLTQYYYWPDQQTERLKNLTGEAAHKWDYVVIAADPYIVAKLPGYYALGVNKIAEKVAEGGAQPLLLMVWPQDESSTASIDYYAELTQRTADGAKVTVETVPAGLTWDALPSTKKDESIEHPTPNGAYAAAASIYSKLLNKTAASSDYQYDDDIAEIALTTQANSIAYTGEPLFMSPFISCEIEDSVLNYNHTGSSSENGILNGLQWVISQSSRTLQANGPAPINFNYGRANTNFEPNKRYQIDPSRFDFSFGFPMQDNGNHGDTSMLYGLDKRVNSYENGTDLGAALFMIRNSELPHARAIPIRTLYAQLKEAIPSQSAYSDNWHMHGNLNKAIGAYMYTLLTGDCALADEPSDRASDEWKAWKAHKIGYETAYTLMTLNGNVPECN
;
A
#
# COMPACT_ATOMS: atom_id res chain seq x y z
N MET A 1 -73.79 26.64 -41.86
CA MET A 1 -73.13 25.40 -42.35
C MET A 1 -71.86 25.29 -41.53
N THR A 2 -71.91 24.55 -40.40
CA THR A 2 -71.31 23.20 -40.18
C THR A 2 -69.78 23.26 -40.17
N SER A 3 -68.99 22.62 -39.31
CA SER A 3 -69.15 21.70 -38.16
C SER A 3 -67.72 21.38 -37.66
N CYS A 4 -67.58 20.89 -36.42
CA CYS A 4 -66.38 20.47 -35.68
C CYS A 4 -65.44 19.43 -36.36
N SER A 5 -64.16 19.35 -35.91
CA SER A 5 -63.55 18.12 -35.35
C SER A 5 -62.21 18.39 -34.64
N THR A 6 -62.04 17.74 -33.48
CA THR A 6 -60.85 17.51 -32.66
C THR A 6 -59.92 16.45 -33.25
N ASP A 7 -58.63 16.47 -32.84
CA ASP A 7 -57.73 15.34 -32.51
C ASP A 7 -56.37 15.95 -32.07
N ASP A 8 -55.99 15.94 -30.78
CA ASP A 8 -55.17 14.92 -30.06
C ASP A 8 -53.90 14.51 -30.84
N THR A 9 -52.68 14.84 -30.40
CA THR A 9 -52.02 14.17 -29.27
C THR A 9 -50.73 14.90 -28.89
N SER A 10 -50.48 15.00 -27.58
CA SER A 10 -49.19 15.40 -27.00
C SER A 10 -48.15 14.32 -27.25
N SER A 11 -46.98 14.68 -27.80
CA SER A 11 -45.82 13.80 -27.83
C SER A 11 -45.14 13.83 -26.47
N ASP A 12 -45.23 12.69 -25.78
CA ASP A 12 -44.50 12.32 -24.58
C ASP A 12 -43.04 12.76 -24.62
N ILE A 13 -42.66 13.58 -23.64
CA ILE A 13 -41.29 13.64 -23.16
C ILE A 13 -41.21 12.56 -22.09
N THR A 14 -40.85 11.33 -22.50
CA THR A 14 -40.42 10.31 -21.54
C THR A 14 -39.15 10.83 -20.87
N SER A 15 -39.28 11.26 -19.61
CA SER A 15 -38.17 11.31 -18.67
C SER A 15 -37.55 9.92 -18.65
N GLU A 16 -36.31 9.78 -19.14
CA GLU A 16 -35.51 8.60 -18.85
C GLU A 16 -35.44 8.49 -17.32
N GLU A 17 -36.05 7.45 -16.75
CA GLU A 17 -35.87 7.13 -15.34
C GLU A 17 -34.37 6.93 -15.09
N PRO A 18 -33.82 7.50 -14.01
CA PRO A 18 -32.43 7.25 -13.67
C PRO A 18 -32.23 5.74 -13.53
N VAL A 19 -31.29 5.19 -14.30
CA VAL A 19 -30.90 3.77 -14.19
C VAL A 19 -30.43 3.56 -12.75
N GLU A 20 -31.25 2.93 -11.93
CA GLU A 20 -30.90 2.56 -10.57
C GLU A 20 -29.85 1.45 -10.66
N VAL A 21 -28.59 1.76 -10.34
CA VAL A 21 -27.51 0.78 -10.33
C VAL A 21 -27.68 -0.07 -9.07
N SER A 22 -27.93 -1.36 -9.25
CA SER A 22 -28.01 -2.31 -8.14
C SER A 22 -26.67 -2.39 -7.40
N PRO A 23 -26.65 -2.34 -6.05
CA PRO A 23 -25.43 -2.55 -5.29
C PRO A 23 -24.95 -4.01 -5.35
N ASP A 24 -25.82 -4.99 -5.63
CA ASP A 24 -25.44 -6.38 -5.92
C ASP A 24 -24.78 -6.44 -7.31
N ILE A 25 -23.44 -6.42 -7.33
CA ILE A 25 -22.63 -6.42 -8.56
C ILE A 25 -22.67 -7.81 -9.21
N ASN A 26 -22.76 -8.85 -8.39
CA ASN A 26 -22.57 -10.21 -8.84
C ASN A 26 -23.88 -10.94 -9.18
N GLY A 27 -25.02 -10.35 -8.82
CA GLY A 27 -26.38 -10.75 -9.19
C GLY A 27 -26.92 -11.95 -8.41
N ASP A 28 -26.40 -12.24 -7.21
CA ASP A 28 -26.78 -13.40 -6.40
C ASP A 28 -27.92 -13.12 -5.40
N GLY A 29 -28.44 -11.89 -5.37
CA GLY A 29 -29.49 -11.47 -4.45
C GLY A 29 -28.98 -11.12 -3.05
N GLN A 30 -27.67 -11.04 -2.88
CA GLN A 30 -27.00 -10.63 -1.63
C GLN A 30 -26.21 -9.35 -1.86
N LEU A 31 -25.96 -8.61 -0.79
CA LEU A 31 -24.99 -7.53 -0.74
C LEU A 31 -23.90 -7.92 0.24
N ASN A 32 -22.79 -8.43 -0.28
CA ASN A 32 -21.65 -8.91 0.48
C ASN A 32 -20.52 -7.88 0.48
N ILE A 33 -20.17 -7.33 1.65
CA ILE A 33 -19.11 -6.32 1.79
C ILE A 33 -18.07 -6.78 2.81
N LEU A 34 -16.80 -6.79 2.40
CA LEU A 34 -15.66 -6.97 3.30
C LEU A 34 -15.00 -5.63 3.59
N VAL A 35 -14.83 -5.29 4.87
CA VAL A 35 -14.11 -4.10 5.32
C VAL A 35 -12.77 -4.52 5.90
N LEU A 36 -11.68 -4.10 5.26
CA LEU A 36 -10.32 -4.24 5.74
C LEU A 36 -9.90 -2.98 6.50
N GLY A 37 -9.19 -3.15 7.61
CA GLY A 37 -8.60 -2.04 8.34
C GLY A 37 -7.70 -2.51 9.47
N THR A 38 -7.10 -1.58 10.21
CA THR A 38 -6.18 -1.90 11.30
C THR A 38 -6.74 -1.45 12.65
N SER A 39 -6.73 -2.35 13.64
CA SER A 39 -6.98 -1.96 15.04
C SER A 39 -5.78 -1.27 15.70
N VAL A 40 -4.57 -1.42 15.13
CA VAL A 40 -3.31 -0.95 15.75
C VAL A 40 -2.44 -0.21 14.73
N SER A 41 -2.13 1.04 15.01
CA SER A 41 -1.17 1.79 14.20
C SER A 41 0.24 1.22 14.36
N ILE A 42 1.02 1.29 13.29
CA ILE A 42 2.44 0.98 13.32
C ILE A 42 3.16 1.90 14.28
N ASP A 43 2.76 3.17 14.41
CA ASP A 43 3.35 4.06 15.41
C ASP A 43 2.62 3.93 16.76
N PRO A 44 3.32 3.59 17.86
CA PRO A 44 2.68 3.35 19.15
C PRO A 44 2.10 4.61 19.79
N ASN A 45 2.39 5.80 19.27
CA ASN A 45 1.81 7.06 19.74
C ASN A 45 0.68 7.55 18.83
N SER A 46 0.35 6.79 17.78
CA SER A 46 -0.74 7.09 16.84
C SER A 46 -1.86 6.07 17.03
N ALA A 47 -3.10 6.49 16.78
CA ALA A 47 -4.23 5.58 16.84
C ALA A 47 -4.35 4.76 15.54
N GLY A 48 -4.72 3.47 15.68
CA GLY A 48 -5.23 2.70 14.55
C GLY A 48 -6.55 3.30 14.04
N PHE A 49 -7.03 2.80 12.91
CA PHE A 49 -8.30 3.24 12.33
C PHE A 49 -9.29 2.08 12.39
N ALA A 50 -10.08 2.04 13.46
CA ALA A 50 -10.89 0.90 13.87
C ALA A 50 -12.06 0.61 12.89
N SER A 51 -11.75 0.00 11.75
CA SER A 51 -12.73 -0.30 10.71
C SER A 51 -13.80 -1.31 11.12
N SER A 52 -13.62 -2.05 12.22
CA SER A 52 -14.68 -2.88 12.82
C SER A 52 -15.92 -2.07 13.20
N ARG A 53 -15.73 -0.83 13.65
CA ARG A 53 -16.84 0.07 13.97
C ARG A 53 -17.53 0.61 12.74
N ILE A 54 -16.76 0.87 11.69
CA ILE A 54 -17.30 1.29 10.39
C ILE A 54 -18.15 0.16 9.80
N ALA A 55 -17.68 -1.08 9.88
CA ALA A 55 -18.45 -2.26 9.48
C ALA A 55 -19.76 -2.39 10.26
N ALA A 56 -19.73 -2.20 11.58
CA ALA A 56 -20.93 -2.26 12.42
C ALA A 56 -21.95 -1.16 12.08
N GLU A 57 -21.49 0.09 11.89
CA GLU A 57 -22.37 1.19 11.49
C GLU A 57 -22.92 0.98 10.08
N LEU A 58 -22.12 0.44 9.16
CA LEU A 58 -22.56 0.12 7.80
C LEU A 58 -23.62 -0.98 7.79
N GLU A 59 -23.46 -2.02 8.62
CA GLU A 59 -24.45 -3.06 8.82
C GLU A 59 -25.77 -2.49 9.37
N ASN A 60 -25.69 -1.61 10.38
CA ASN A 60 -26.87 -0.95 10.94
C ASN A 60 -27.64 -0.16 9.87
N ILE A 61 -26.94 0.62 9.03
CA ILE A 61 -27.56 1.42 7.96
C ILE A 61 -28.20 0.49 6.91
N LEU A 62 -27.43 -0.44 6.33
CA LEU A 62 -27.88 -1.25 5.20
C LEU A 62 -28.99 -2.25 5.58
N SER A 63 -28.90 -2.88 6.76
CA SER A 63 -29.92 -3.84 7.22
C SER A 63 -31.28 -3.20 7.54
N GLN A 64 -31.33 -1.88 7.71
CA GLN A 64 -32.53 -1.09 7.99
C GLN A 64 -32.96 -0.23 6.79
N ASP A 65 -32.33 -0.37 5.63
CA ASP A 65 -32.79 0.26 4.41
C ASP A 65 -33.85 -0.62 3.74
N THR A 66 -35.12 -0.27 3.95
CA THR A 66 -36.26 -1.01 3.39
C THR A 66 -36.36 -0.94 1.86
N SER A 67 -35.60 -0.06 1.20
CA SER A 67 -35.49 -0.03 -0.26
C SER A 67 -34.54 -1.10 -0.81
N LEU A 68 -33.66 -1.66 0.03
CA LEU A 68 -32.80 -2.78 -0.32
C LEU A 68 -33.55 -4.10 -0.17
N ASN A 69 -33.93 -4.69 -1.29
CA ASN A 69 -34.49 -6.04 -1.33
C ASN A 69 -33.38 -7.10 -1.54
N LEU A 70 -32.34 -7.07 -0.71
CA LEU A 70 -31.16 -7.94 -0.75
C LEU A 70 -30.84 -8.48 0.65
N GLU A 71 -30.24 -9.68 0.72
CA GLU A 71 -29.66 -10.18 1.97
C GLU A 71 -28.29 -9.49 2.20
N VAL A 72 -28.14 -8.75 3.30
CA VAL A 72 -26.94 -7.96 3.58
C VAL A 72 -25.98 -8.75 4.47
N HIS A 73 -24.71 -8.83 4.06
CA HIS A 73 -23.63 -9.41 4.85
C HIS A 73 -22.42 -8.48 4.88
N ILE A 74 -22.10 -7.98 6.07
CA ILE A 74 -20.91 -7.15 6.29
C ILE A 74 -19.91 -7.94 7.13
N SER A 75 -18.66 -7.98 6.68
CA SER A 75 -17.56 -8.61 7.42
C SER A 75 -16.45 -7.61 7.66
N PHE A 76 -15.76 -7.73 8.80
CA PHE A 76 -14.55 -6.99 9.09
C PHE A 76 -13.36 -7.96 9.21
N GLU A 77 -12.24 -7.63 8.57
CA GLU A 77 -10.97 -8.31 8.78
C GLU A 77 -9.90 -7.32 9.25
N ASP A 78 -9.31 -7.63 10.40
CA ASP A 78 -8.19 -6.86 10.94
C ASP A 78 -6.88 -7.24 10.23
N ILE A 79 -6.24 -6.24 9.65
CA ILE A 79 -4.94 -6.39 9.01
C ILE A 79 -3.82 -6.51 10.05
N TYR A 80 -4.07 -6.05 11.29
CA TYR A 80 -3.11 -6.21 12.38
C TYR A 80 -2.94 -7.69 12.75
N LYS A 81 -1.71 -8.17 12.71
CA LYS A 81 -1.35 -9.54 13.11
C LYS A 81 -0.03 -9.50 13.86
N GLU A 82 0.15 -10.43 14.80
CA GLU A 82 1.44 -10.62 15.47
C GLU A 82 1.77 -12.10 15.61
N LYS A 83 3.07 -12.42 15.54
CA LYS A 83 3.55 -13.78 15.78
C LYS A 83 5.00 -13.80 16.23
N VAL A 84 5.31 -14.71 17.14
CA VAL A 84 6.71 -15.02 17.47
C VAL A 84 7.29 -15.90 16.38
N ILE A 85 8.34 -15.40 15.73
CA ILE A 85 9.05 -16.10 14.65
C ILE A 85 10.47 -16.41 15.11
N THR A 86 10.89 -17.63 14.80
CA THR A 86 12.27 -18.06 14.92
C THR A 86 13.06 -17.57 13.72
N TYR A 87 14.15 -16.86 13.95
CA TYR A 87 15.05 -16.36 12.90
C TYR A 87 16.52 -16.59 13.31
N GLY A 88 17.42 -16.66 12.32
CA GLY A 88 18.85 -16.73 12.59
C GLY A 88 19.50 -15.36 12.50
N LEU A 89 20.19 -14.93 13.56
CA LEU A 89 20.91 -13.66 13.61
C LEU A 89 22.40 -13.86 13.27
N GLY A 90 22.88 -13.07 12.32
CA GLY A 90 24.30 -13.05 11.94
C GLY A 90 24.77 -14.30 11.18
N GLN A 91 26.03 -14.29 10.75
CA GLN A 91 26.59 -15.36 9.90
C GLN A 91 26.63 -16.72 10.60
N ALA A 92 26.81 -16.73 11.92
CA ALA A 92 26.78 -17.94 12.72
C ALA A 92 25.38 -18.57 12.83
N GLY A 93 24.32 -17.87 12.41
CA GLY A 93 22.95 -18.37 12.44
C GLY A 93 22.40 -18.54 13.85
N ASN A 94 22.78 -17.66 14.78
CA ASN A 94 22.32 -17.72 16.17
C ASN A 94 20.79 -17.62 16.21
N THR A 95 20.14 -18.69 16.63
CA THR A 95 18.68 -18.78 16.66
C THR A 95 18.10 -17.85 17.72
N MET A 96 17.19 -16.99 17.30
CA MET A 96 16.47 -16.04 18.14
C MET A 96 14.98 -16.19 17.91
N ASN A 97 14.17 -15.85 18.92
CA ASN A 97 12.72 -15.76 18.79
C ASN A 97 12.29 -14.32 19.05
N SER A 98 11.46 -13.76 18.18
CA SER A 98 10.96 -12.39 18.36
C SER A 98 9.60 -12.21 17.72
N TYR A 99 8.80 -11.32 18.31
CA TYR A 99 7.56 -10.87 17.69
C TYR A 99 7.84 -10.17 16.37
N HIS A 100 7.04 -10.51 15.38
CA HIS A 100 6.86 -9.81 14.12
C HIS A 100 5.41 -9.35 14.03
N TYR A 101 5.20 -8.26 13.32
CA TYR A 101 3.90 -7.59 13.24
C TYR A 101 3.52 -7.33 11.79
N ALA A 102 2.23 -7.41 11.50
CA ALA A 102 1.61 -6.84 10.31
C ALA A 102 0.82 -5.61 10.74
N HIS A 103 1.08 -4.47 10.10
CA HIS A 103 0.38 -3.20 10.24
C HIS A 103 0.02 -2.62 8.86
N SER A 104 0.84 -2.90 7.84
CA SER A 104 0.65 -2.46 6.47
C SER A 104 -0.22 -3.43 5.67
N LEU A 105 -0.91 -2.88 4.68
CA LEU A 105 -1.64 -3.67 3.68
C LEU A 105 -0.71 -4.65 2.92
N THR A 106 0.54 -4.26 2.69
CA THR A 106 1.54 -5.11 2.02
C THR A 106 1.92 -6.31 2.88
N GLN A 107 2.25 -6.10 4.16
CA GLN A 107 2.58 -7.21 5.07
C GLN A 107 1.36 -8.07 5.34
N TYR A 108 0.16 -7.50 5.41
CA TYR A 108 -1.08 -8.27 5.42
C TYR A 108 -1.12 -9.19 4.19
N TYR A 109 -1.07 -8.68 2.97
CA TYR A 109 -1.12 -9.51 1.76
C TYR A 109 -0.07 -10.65 1.75
N TYR A 110 1.15 -10.37 2.24
CA TYR A 110 2.25 -11.34 2.29
C TYR A 110 2.40 -12.13 3.58
N TRP A 111 1.56 -11.90 4.60
CA TRP A 111 1.71 -12.55 5.89
C TRP A 111 1.55 -14.07 5.73
N PRO A 112 2.58 -14.89 6.00
CA PRO A 112 2.58 -16.29 5.56
C PRO A 112 1.48 -17.17 6.16
N ASP A 113 1.12 -16.92 7.42
CA ASP A 113 0.07 -17.72 8.05
C ASP A 113 -1.27 -17.49 7.38
N GLN A 114 -1.92 -18.57 6.97
CA GLN A 114 -3.23 -18.57 6.32
C GLN A 114 -3.28 -17.65 5.09
N GLN A 115 -2.14 -17.47 4.41
CA GLN A 115 -2.07 -16.61 3.23
C GLN A 115 -3.01 -17.11 2.14
N THR A 116 -2.99 -18.42 1.85
CA THR A 116 -3.85 -19.04 0.82
C THR A 116 -5.32 -18.81 1.12
N GLU A 117 -5.76 -19.05 2.36
CA GLU A 117 -7.14 -18.87 2.79
C GLU A 117 -7.58 -17.41 2.67
N ARG A 118 -6.69 -16.48 3.03
CA ARG A 118 -6.95 -15.05 2.95
C ARG A 118 -7.01 -14.54 1.52
N LEU A 119 -6.11 -15.00 0.65
CA LEU A 119 -6.16 -14.66 -0.77
C LEU A 119 -7.42 -15.21 -1.43
N LYS A 120 -7.91 -16.40 -1.00
CA LYS A 120 -9.22 -16.93 -1.40
C LYS A 120 -10.38 -16.11 -0.83
N ASN A 121 -10.25 -15.62 0.40
CA ASN A 121 -11.24 -14.71 0.98
C ASN A 121 -11.34 -13.44 0.12
N LEU A 122 -10.22 -12.82 -0.24
CA LEU A 122 -10.20 -11.62 -1.10
C LEU A 122 -10.82 -11.86 -2.48
N THR A 123 -10.69 -13.06 -3.06
CA THR A 123 -11.33 -13.42 -4.33
C THR A 123 -12.80 -13.87 -4.20
N GLY A 124 -13.37 -13.84 -3.00
CA GLY A 124 -14.76 -14.27 -2.76
C GLY A 124 -14.97 -15.79 -2.84
N GLU A 125 -13.91 -16.59 -2.70
CA GLU A 125 -13.95 -18.06 -2.68
C GLU A 125 -14.12 -18.66 -1.27
N ALA A 126 -14.29 -17.82 -0.26
CA ALA A 126 -14.46 -18.23 1.14
C ALA A 126 -15.95 -18.35 1.52
N ALA A 127 -16.38 -17.66 2.57
CA ALA A 127 -17.76 -17.74 3.07
C ALA A 127 -18.76 -16.98 2.19
N HIS A 128 -18.33 -15.84 1.63
CA HIS A 128 -19.16 -14.94 0.84
C HIS A 128 -18.44 -14.60 -0.47
N LYS A 129 -19.22 -14.41 -1.53
CA LYS A 129 -18.74 -13.81 -2.77
C LYS A 129 -18.95 -12.31 -2.66
N TRP A 130 -17.86 -11.56 -2.56
CA TRP A 130 -17.95 -10.12 -2.30
C TRP A 130 -18.48 -9.35 -3.51
N ASP A 131 -19.34 -8.36 -3.25
CA ASP A 131 -19.65 -7.30 -4.20
C ASP A 131 -18.62 -6.18 -4.07
N TYR A 132 -18.27 -5.83 -2.83
CA TYR A 132 -17.30 -4.78 -2.52
C TYR A 132 -16.29 -5.23 -1.49
N VAL A 133 -15.06 -4.75 -1.65
CA VAL A 133 -14.05 -4.81 -0.58
C VAL A 133 -13.57 -3.40 -0.30
N VAL A 134 -13.88 -2.91 0.90
CA VAL A 134 -13.44 -1.62 1.41
C VAL A 134 -12.04 -1.77 2.00
N ILE A 135 -11.08 -1.02 1.47
CA ILE A 135 -9.67 -1.06 1.85
C ILE A 135 -9.37 0.19 2.67
N ALA A 136 -9.15 0.03 3.98
CA ALA A 136 -8.62 1.07 4.86
C ALA A 136 -7.21 0.72 5.34
N ALA A 137 -6.35 1.73 5.47
CA ALA A 137 -4.97 1.56 5.93
C ALA A 137 -4.74 2.23 7.29
N ASP A 138 -3.58 1.93 7.89
CA ASP A 138 -3.06 2.70 9.01
C ASP A 138 -2.80 4.16 8.60
N PRO A 139 -3.46 5.16 9.25
CA PRO A 139 -3.25 6.56 8.92
C PRO A 139 -1.77 6.97 8.98
N TYR A 140 -0.98 6.42 9.91
CA TYR A 140 0.43 6.77 10.02
C TYR A 140 1.25 6.31 8.81
N ILE A 141 0.93 5.12 8.26
CA ILE A 141 1.59 4.60 7.05
C ILE A 141 1.20 5.43 5.83
N VAL A 142 -0.08 5.80 5.69
CA VAL A 142 -0.52 6.69 4.60
C VAL A 142 0.29 7.98 4.62
N ALA A 143 0.44 8.60 5.80
CA ALA A 143 1.12 9.88 5.89
C ALA A 143 2.63 9.81 5.68
N LYS A 144 3.30 8.84 6.30
CA LYS A 144 4.78 8.80 6.40
C LYS A 144 5.44 7.87 5.39
N LEU A 145 4.69 6.93 4.82
CA LEU A 145 5.18 5.90 3.89
C LEU A 145 4.17 5.71 2.72
N PRO A 146 3.74 6.79 2.03
CA PRO A 146 2.65 6.73 1.06
C PRO A 146 2.89 5.76 -0.09
N GLY A 147 4.13 5.64 -0.58
CA GLY A 147 4.49 4.64 -1.59
C GLY A 147 4.27 3.19 -1.15
N TYR A 148 4.48 2.91 0.13
CA TYR A 148 4.26 1.58 0.69
C TYR A 148 2.76 1.31 0.92
N TYR A 149 2.00 2.33 1.30
CA TYR A 149 0.53 2.30 1.28
C TYR A 149 0.01 1.97 -0.12
N ALA A 150 0.46 2.68 -1.15
CA ALA A 150 0.04 2.45 -2.53
C ALA A 150 0.39 1.05 -3.05
N LEU A 151 1.56 0.52 -2.70
CA LEU A 151 1.93 -0.86 -3.03
C LEU A 151 0.96 -1.88 -2.42
N GLY A 152 0.61 -1.71 -1.14
CA GLY A 152 -0.33 -2.59 -0.45
C GLY A 152 -1.75 -2.51 -1.02
N VAL A 153 -2.23 -1.30 -1.34
CA VAL A 153 -3.52 -1.09 -2.01
C VAL A 153 -3.55 -1.82 -3.35
N ASN A 154 -2.53 -1.65 -4.20
CA ASN A 154 -2.47 -2.31 -5.51
C ASN A 154 -2.55 -3.83 -5.38
N LYS A 155 -1.78 -4.44 -4.46
CA LYS A 155 -1.80 -5.90 -4.25
C LYS A 155 -3.17 -6.43 -3.83
N ILE A 156 -3.83 -5.74 -2.90
CA ILE A 156 -5.17 -6.15 -2.44
C ILE A 156 -6.22 -5.90 -3.52
N ALA A 157 -6.22 -4.71 -4.13
CA ALA A 157 -7.20 -4.34 -5.16
C ALA A 157 -7.14 -5.26 -6.37
N GLU A 158 -5.94 -5.58 -6.88
CA GLU A 158 -5.76 -6.57 -7.96
C GLU A 158 -6.39 -7.91 -7.57
N LYS A 159 -6.17 -8.37 -6.33
CA LYS A 159 -6.70 -9.66 -5.86
C LYS A 159 -8.21 -9.67 -5.67
N VAL A 160 -8.78 -8.54 -5.24
CA VAL A 160 -10.24 -8.34 -5.13
C VAL A 160 -10.89 -8.36 -6.50
N ALA A 161 -10.31 -7.63 -7.47
CA ALA A 161 -10.80 -7.56 -8.84
C ALA A 161 -10.72 -8.92 -9.56
N GLU A 162 -9.72 -9.76 -9.26
CA GLU A 162 -9.67 -11.16 -9.74
C GLU A 162 -10.92 -11.98 -9.34
N GLY A 163 -11.51 -11.68 -8.18
CA GLY A 163 -12.75 -12.29 -7.69
C GLY A 163 -14.04 -11.71 -8.30
N GLY A 164 -13.94 -10.60 -9.03
CA GLY A 164 -15.07 -9.88 -9.62
C GLY A 164 -15.75 -8.85 -8.72
N ALA A 165 -15.23 -8.64 -7.50
CA ALA A 165 -15.70 -7.60 -6.59
C ALA A 165 -15.10 -6.23 -6.95
N GLN A 166 -15.77 -5.13 -6.57
CA GLN A 166 -15.28 -3.77 -6.74
C GLN A 166 -14.42 -3.35 -5.53
N PRO A 167 -13.12 -3.05 -5.71
CA PRO A 167 -12.32 -2.44 -4.66
C PRO A 167 -12.76 -1.00 -4.38
N LEU A 168 -12.98 -0.68 -3.10
CA LEU A 168 -13.27 0.68 -2.62
C LEU A 168 -12.14 1.13 -1.69
N LEU A 169 -11.48 2.26 -1.99
CA LEU A 169 -10.41 2.81 -1.16
C LEU A 169 -10.98 3.85 -0.18
N LEU A 170 -11.02 3.49 1.10
CA LEU A 170 -11.50 4.38 2.14
C LEU A 170 -10.45 5.44 2.46
N MET A 171 -10.80 6.71 2.27
CA MET A 171 -9.99 7.83 2.72
C MET A 171 -10.04 7.93 4.25
N VAL A 172 -9.02 7.40 4.91
CA VAL A 172 -8.81 7.54 6.35
C VAL A 172 -8.29 8.94 6.69
N TRP A 173 -8.30 9.29 7.98
CA TRP A 173 -7.71 10.53 8.50
C TRP A 173 -6.97 10.25 9.82
N PRO A 174 -6.06 11.12 10.26
CA PRO A 174 -5.36 10.94 11.52
C PRO A 174 -6.23 11.39 12.70
N GLN A 175 -5.98 10.83 13.88
CA GLN A 175 -6.56 11.36 15.12
C GLN A 175 -6.00 12.75 15.46
N ASP A 176 -4.74 12.99 15.09
CA ASP A 176 -4.03 14.24 15.30
C ASP A 176 -3.22 14.63 14.05
N GLU A 177 -3.68 15.66 13.35
CA GLU A 177 -3.02 16.21 12.16
C GLU A 177 -1.64 16.81 12.48
N SER A 178 -1.42 17.30 13.71
CA SER A 178 -0.19 17.99 14.09
C SER A 178 1.02 17.06 14.16
N SER A 179 0.80 15.78 14.50
CA SER A 179 1.82 14.75 14.55
C SER A 179 1.92 13.95 13.24
N THR A 180 0.88 13.99 12.39
CA THR A 180 0.76 13.11 11.24
C THR A 180 0.79 13.87 9.89
N ALA A 181 -0.35 14.34 9.39
CA ALA A 181 -0.50 15.15 8.18
C ALA A 181 -1.93 15.72 8.11
N SER A 182 -2.18 16.69 7.22
CA SER A 182 -3.51 17.31 7.07
C SER A 182 -4.50 16.44 6.31
N ILE A 183 -5.81 16.65 6.50
CA ILE A 183 -6.85 15.91 5.74
C ILE A 183 -6.70 16.09 4.23
N ASP A 184 -6.37 17.28 3.73
CA ASP A 184 -6.09 17.53 2.30
C ASP A 184 -4.97 16.64 1.77
N TYR A 185 -3.94 16.39 2.58
CA TYR A 185 -2.84 15.50 2.20
C TYR A 185 -3.30 14.05 2.09
N TYR A 186 -4.18 13.58 2.99
CA TYR A 186 -4.81 12.27 2.84
C TYR A 186 -5.70 12.20 1.60
N ALA A 187 -6.44 13.27 1.30
CA ALA A 187 -7.34 13.33 0.14
C ALA A 187 -6.55 13.15 -1.16
N GLU A 188 -5.45 13.90 -1.31
CA GLU A 188 -4.57 13.79 -2.47
C GLU A 188 -3.94 12.39 -2.57
N LEU A 189 -3.39 11.85 -1.47
CA LEU A 189 -2.75 10.53 -1.49
C LEU A 189 -3.74 9.40 -1.82
N THR A 190 -4.95 9.45 -1.27
CA THR A 190 -6.00 8.47 -1.55
C THR A 190 -6.42 8.55 -3.02
N GLN A 191 -6.66 9.75 -3.57
CA GLN A 191 -7.04 9.89 -4.97
C GLN A 191 -5.93 9.44 -5.92
N ARG A 192 -4.67 9.88 -5.70
CA ARG A 192 -3.53 9.45 -6.53
C ARG A 192 -3.31 7.94 -6.49
N THR A 193 -3.49 7.32 -5.32
CA THR A 193 -3.35 5.87 -5.18
C THR A 193 -4.44 5.13 -5.95
N ALA A 194 -5.68 5.63 -5.93
CA ALA A 194 -6.78 5.05 -6.69
C ALA A 194 -6.59 5.23 -8.21
N ASP A 195 -6.26 6.46 -8.65
CA ASP A 195 -6.03 6.77 -10.07
C ASP A 195 -4.81 6.03 -10.64
N GLY A 196 -3.80 5.80 -9.81
CA GLY A 196 -2.60 5.03 -10.14
C GLY A 196 -2.77 3.51 -10.01
N ALA A 197 -3.91 3.00 -9.58
CA ALA A 197 -4.07 1.56 -9.35
C ALA A 197 -4.11 0.75 -10.66
N LYS A 198 -3.63 -0.50 -10.63
CA LYS A 198 -3.65 -1.41 -11.81
C LYS A 198 -5.04 -1.88 -12.24
N VAL A 199 -6.00 -1.76 -11.34
CA VAL A 199 -7.41 -2.07 -11.56
C VAL A 199 -8.23 -0.86 -11.14
N THR A 200 -9.48 -0.78 -11.60
CA THR A 200 -10.38 0.28 -11.16
C THR A 200 -10.57 0.21 -9.65
N VAL A 201 -10.16 1.26 -8.95
CA VAL A 201 -10.37 1.47 -7.52
C VAL A 201 -11.17 2.75 -7.35
N GLU A 202 -12.29 2.69 -6.65
CA GLU A 202 -13.09 3.88 -6.37
C GLU A 202 -12.84 4.39 -4.97
N THR A 203 -12.72 5.71 -4.81
CA THR A 203 -12.49 6.32 -3.50
C THR A 203 -13.78 6.55 -2.73
N VAL A 204 -13.73 6.35 -1.41
CA VAL A 204 -14.76 6.77 -0.46
C VAL A 204 -14.19 7.91 0.40
N PRO A 205 -14.66 9.17 0.27
CA PRO A 205 -14.02 10.36 0.84
C PRO A 205 -14.35 10.59 2.32
N ALA A 206 -14.30 9.54 3.14
CA ALA A 206 -14.73 9.60 4.55
C ALA A 206 -13.98 10.65 5.39
N GLY A 207 -12.69 10.85 5.16
CA GLY A 207 -11.92 11.92 5.82
C GLY A 207 -12.38 13.33 5.45
N LEU A 208 -12.81 13.57 4.22
CA LEU A 208 -13.42 14.85 3.83
C LEU A 208 -14.81 15.02 4.43
N THR A 209 -15.59 13.94 4.53
CA THR A 209 -16.88 13.96 5.23
C THR A 209 -16.68 14.38 6.68
N TRP A 210 -15.70 13.77 7.36
CA TRP A 210 -15.33 14.15 8.71
C TRP A 210 -14.91 15.63 8.78
N ASP A 211 -14.07 16.10 7.85
CA ASP A 211 -13.63 17.49 7.87
C ASP A 211 -14.77 18.50 7.71
N ALA A 212 -15.72 18.18 6.82
CA ALA A 212 -16.89 19.00 6.53
C ALA A 212 -17.90 19.08 7.70
N LEU A 213 -17.79 18.19 8.70
CA LEU A 213 -18.69 18.24 9.87
C LEU A 213 -18.51 19.55 10.66
N PRO A 214 -19.61 20.15 11.14
CA PRO A 214 -19.50 21.26 12.08
C PRO A 214 -18.84 20.78 13.37
N SER A 215 -18.08 21.67 14.03
CA SER A 215 -17.35 21.34 15.27
C SER A 215 -18.19 20.67 16.35
N THR A 216 -19.49 20.97 16.43
CA THR A 216 -20.43 20.35 17.39
C THR A 216 -20.73 18.88 17.09
N LYS A 217 -20.42 18.39 15.89
CA LYS A 217 -20.61 16.99 15.44
C LYS A 217 -19.28 16.22 15.39
N LYS A 218 -18.12 16.91 15.49
CA LYS A 218 -16.82 16.27 15.69
C LYS A 218 -16.67 15.90 17.17
N ASP A 219 -17.20 14.74 17.53
CA ASP A 219 -17.18 14.22 18.91
C ASP A 219 -15.75 13.86 19.35
N GLU A 220 -15.56 13.82 20.68
CA GLU A 220 -14.30 13.43 21.29
C GLU A 220 -14.39 12.00 21.83
N SER A 221 -13.47 11.13 21.40
CA SER A 221 -13.33 9.76 21.90
C SER A 221 -11.86 9.38 21.96
N ILE A 222 -11.54 8.44 22.87
CA ILE A 222 -10.23 7.80 22.91
C ILE A 222 -10.03 6.81 21.75
N GLU A 223 -11.12 6.41 21.11
CA GLU A 223 -11.12 5.52 19.95
C GLU A 223 -11.03 6.34 18.66
N HIS A 224 -10.42 5.74 17.63
CA HIS A 224 -10.28 6.36 16.32
C HIS A 224 -10.71 5.38 15.22
N PRO A 225 -11.65 5.74 14.33
CA PRO A 225 -12.46 6.95 14.41
C PRO A 225 -13.36 6.96 15.67
N THR A 226 -13.79 8.16 16.06
CA THR A 226 -14.80 8.36 17.12
C THR A 226 -16.15 7.77 16.69
N PRO A 227 -17.15 7.64 17.59
CA PRO A 227 -18.50 7.21 17.20
C PRO A 227 -19.08 7.98 15.99
N ASN A 228 -19.08 9.32 16.00
CA ASN A 228 -19.59 10.07 14.84
C ASN A 228 -18.66 9.90 13.62
N GLY A 229 -17.35 9.74 13.84
CA GLY A 229 -16.41 9.46 12.75
C GLY A 229 -16.68 8.09 12.09
N ALA A 230 -16.99 7.05 12.87
CA ALA A 230 -17.34 5.73 12.37
C ALA A 230 -18.65 5.78 11.57
N TYR A 231 -19.66 6.48 12.09
CA TYR A 231 -20.92 6.70 11.37
C TYR A 231 -20.71 7.51 10.09
N ALA A 232 -19.91 8.59 10.12
CA ALA A 232 -19.58 9.38 8.93
C ALA A 232 -18.88 8.56 7.85
N ALA A 233 -17.95 7.67 8.23
CA ALA A 233 -17.29 6.76 7.30
C ALA A 233 -18.27 5.74 6.71
N ALA A 234 -19.12 5.13 7.54
CA ALA A 234 -20.13 4.18 7.09
C ALA A 234 -21.18 4.83 6.16
N ALA A 235 -21.65 6.03 6.50
CA ALA A 235 -22.57 6.82 5.66
C ALA A 235 -21.92 7.23 4.34
N SER A 236 -20.60 7.47 4.32
CA SER A 236 -19.85 7.74 3.08
C SER A 236 -19.79 6.49 2.19
N ILE A 237 -19.57 5.30 2.77
CA ILE A 237 -19.64 4.04 2.03
C ILE A 237 -21.05 3.82 1.49
N TYR A 238 -22.09 3.94 2.32
CA TYR A 238 -23.48 3.82 1.89
C TYR A 238 -23.82 4.76 0.72
N SER A 239 -23.42 6.04 0.84
CA SER A 239 -23.65 7.05 -0.20
C SER A 239 -22.91 6.71 -1.48
N LYS A 240 -21.70 6.13 -1.38
CA LYS A 240 -20.94 5.66 -2.54
C LYS A 240 -21.66 4.52 -3.27
N LEU A 241 -22.22 3.58 -2.52
CA LEU A 241 -22.87 2.38 -3.08
C LEU A 241 -24.22 2.68 -3.72
N LEU A 242 -25.02 3.54 -3.09
CA LEU A 242 -26.43 3.72 -3.45
C LEU A 242 -26.76 5.09 -4.02
N ASN A 243 -25.81 6.03 -3.98
CA ASN A 243 -26.04 7.44 -4.35
C ASN A 243 -27.26 8.02 -3.61
N LYS A 244 -27.41 7.66 -2.33
CA LYS A 244 -28.50 8.05 -1.41
C LYS A 244 -27.90 8.43 -0.06
N THR A 245 -28.61 9.24 0.70
CA THR A 245 -28.22 9.61 2.07
C THR A 245 -28.56 8.48 3.03
N ALA A 246 -27.70 8.17 4.00
CA ALA A 246 -28.00 7.14 5.00
C ALA A 246 -29.24 7.47 5.86
N ALA A 247 -29.67 8.73 5.87
CA ALA A 247 -30.92 9.18 6.49
C ALA A 247 -32.18 8.61 5.82
N SER A 248 -32.08 8.00 4.63
CA SER A 248 -33.20 7.28 4.02
C SER A 248 -33.42 5.87 4.59
N SER A 249 -32.47 5.34 5.37
CA SER A 249 -32.68 4.09 6.10
C SER A 249 -33.53 4.32 7.35
N ASP A 250 -34.14 3.26 7.89
CA ASP A 250 -34.85 3.33 9.18
C ASP A 250 -33.87 3.44 10.38
N TYR A 251 -32.55 3.33 10.14
CA TYR A 251 -31.54 3.45 11.18
C TYR A 251 -31.37 4.92 11.62
N GLN A 252 -31.81 5.18 12.85
CA GLN A 252 -31.75 6.52 13.45
C GLN A 252 -30.40 6.74 14.15
N TYR A 253 -29.59 7.65 13.61
CA TYR A 253 -28.34 8.12 14.23
C TYR A 253 -28.23 9.65 14.18
N ASP A 254 -27.84 10.22 13.04
CA ASP A 254 -27.69 11.68 12.84
C ASP A 254 -27.80 12.04 11.35
N ASP A 255 -28.97 12.53 10.95
CA ASP A 255 -29.30 12.82 9.55
C ASP A 255 -28.39 13.90 8.94
N ASP A 256 -27.89 14.85 9.74
CA ASP A 256 -26.99 15.90 9.25
C ASP A 256 -25.65 15.29 8.80
N ILE A 257 -25.12 14.32 9.57
CA ILE A 257 -23.88 13.62 9.19
C ILE A 257 -24.10 12.80 7.91
N ALA A 258 -25.24 12.12 7.80
CA ALA A 258 -25.59 11.34 6.61
C ALA A 258 -25.69 12.21 5.34
N GLU A 259 -26.30 13.40 5.45
CA GLU A 259 -26.44 14.33 4.33
C GLU A 259 -25.10 14.94 3.90
N ILE A 260 -24.22 15.24 4.87
CA ILE A 260 -22.85 15.71 4.59
C ILE A 260 -22.05 14.63 3.87
N ALA A 261 -22.24 13.34 4.22
CA ALA A 261 -21.58 12.23 3.54
C ALA A 261 -21.98 12.14 2.06
N LEU A 262 -23.28 12.23 1.74
CA LEU A 262 -23.77 12.25 0.37
C LEU A 262 -23.25 13.46 -0.41
N THR A 263 -23.30 14.65 0.20
CA THR A 263 -22.82 15.89 -0.43
C THR A 263 -21.33 15.82 -0.75
N THR A 264 -20.54 15.26 0.17
CA THR A 264 -19.08 15.11 0.00
C THR A 264 -18.74 14.11 -1.09
N GLN A 265 -19.50 13.00 -1.20
CA GLN A 265 -19.33 11.98 -2.25
C GLN A 265 -19.46 12.55 -3.67
N ALA A 266 -20.26 13.61 -3.87
CA ALA A 266 -20.44 14.26 -5.16
C ALA A 266 -19.26 15.17 -5.56
N ASN A 267 -18.35 15.50 -4.63
CA ASN A 267 -17.22 16.37 -4.89
C ASN A 267 -15.99 15.54 -5.30
N SER A 268 -15.52 15.73 -6.54
CA SER A 268 -14.27 15.11 -6.98
C SER A 268 -13.06 15.81 -6.36
N ILE A 269 -12.11 15.03 -5.86
CA ILE A 269 -10.82 15.54 -5.38
C ILE A 269 -9.95 15.78 -6.61
N ALA A 270 -9.66 17.04 -6.92
CA ALA A 270 -8.72 17.39 -7.96
C ALA A 270 -7.32 17.63 -7.34
N TYR A 271 -6.31 16.94 -7.86
CA TYR A 271 -4.91 17.24 -7.61
C TYR A 271 -4.21 17.69 -8.89
N THR A 272 -3.08 18.39 -8.78
CA THR A 272 -2.30 18.83 -9.94
C THR A 272 -0.81 18.59 -9.70
N GLY A 273 -0.06 18.38 -10.79
CA GLY A 273 1.39 18.15 -10.73
C GLY A 273 1.79 16.80 -10.12
N GLU A 274 3.10 16.65 -9.91
CA GLU A 274 3.68 15.47 -9.26
C GLU A 274 3.35 15.42 -7.77
N PRO A 275 3.26 14.23 -7.15
CA PRO A 275 2.96 14.10 -5.74
C PRO A 275 4.06 14.75 -4.88
N LEU A 276 3.66 15.67 -4.00
CA LEU A 276 4.56 16.35 -3.07
C LEU A 276 4.56 15.65 -1.71
N PHE A 277 5.29 14.54 -1.59
CA PHE A 277 5.54 13.89 -0.30
C PHE A 277 7.02 13.66 -0.03
N MET A 278 7.39 13.60 1.24
CA MET A 278 8.73 13.21 1.66
C MET A 278 8.68 11.78 2.21
N SER A 279 9.44 10.88 1.61
CA SER A 279 9.46 9.46 1.97
C SER A 279 10.86 8.88 1.76
N PRO A 280 11.25 7.85 2.55
CA PRO A 280 12.45 7.06 2.28
C PRO A 280 12.43 6.32 0.93
N PHE A 281 11.30 6.32 0.22
CA PHE A 281 11.11 5.60 -1.04
C PHE A 281 10.85 6.50 -2.25
N ILE A 282 11.12 7.81 -2.15
CA ILE A 282 10.99 8.73 -3.29
C ILE A 282 12.21 8.67 -4.22
N SER A 283 12.06 9.12 -5.47
CA SER A 283 13.16 9.21 -6.43
C SER A 283 14.32 10.07 -5.93
N CYS A 284 15.52 9.81 -6.47
CA CYS A 284 16.71 10.63 -6.28
C CYS A 284 16.98 11.59 -7.45
N GLU A 285 16.33 11.35 -8.59
CA GLU A 285 16.39 12.21 -9.79
C GLU A 285 17.82 12.49 -10.30
N ILE A 286 18.69 11.48 -10.27
CA ILE A 286 20.09 11.63 -10.69
C ILE A 286 20.21 11.54 -12.22
N GLU A 287 20.62 12.64 -12.85
CA GLU A 287 20.79 12.74 -14.31
C GLU A 287 22.16 12.28 -14.81
N ASP A 288 23.12 12.02 -13.92
CA ASP A 288 24.51 11.68 -14.28
C ASP A 288 24.62 10.38 -15.09
N SER A 289 25.37 10.41 -16.20
CA SER A 289 25.65 9.21 -17.01
C SER A 289 26.62 8.23 -16.33
N VAL A 290 27.39 8.71 -15.34
CA VAL A 290 28.28 7.91 -14.50
C VAL A 290 27.77 8.00 -13.07
N LEU A 291 27.18 6.92 -12.58
CA LEU A 291 26.74 6.81 -11.20
C LEU A 291 27.94 6.42 -10.32
N ASN A 292 28.39 7.34 -9.50
CA ASN A 292 29.46 7.14 -8.54
C ASN A 292 28.88 6.57 -7.24
N TYR A 293 29.46 5.48 -6.73
CA TYR A 293 28.96 4.82 -5.51
C TYR A 293 30.05 4.59 -4.46
N ASN A 294 29.61 4.45 -3.21
CA ASN A 294 30.39 3.89 -2.12
C ASN A 294 29.55 2.85 -1.36
N HIS A 295 30.18 1.87 -0.72
CA HIS A 295 29.49 1.03 0.27
C HIS A 295 30.35 0.76 1.49
N THR A 296 29.68 0.53 2.60
CA THR A 296 30.30 0.45 3.94
C THR A 296 30.59 -0.98 4.39
N GLY A 297 30.15 -1.98 3.64
CA GLY A 297 30.27 -3.39 4.00
C GLY A 297 31.12 -4.22 3.03
N SER A 298 30.87 -5.53 3.05
CA SER A 298 31.64 -6.54 2.33
C SER A 298 30.72 -7.49 1.57
N SER A 299 30.36 -8.64 2.13
CA SER A 299 29.77 -9.73 1.35
C SER A 299 28.33 -9.46 0.86
N SER A 300 27.42 -9.03 1.75
CA SER A 300 26.04 -8.71 1.36
C SER A 300 26.01 -7.53 0.39
N GLU A 301 26.82 -6.52 0.68
CA GLU A 301 26.93 -5.30 -0.12
C GLU A 301 27.51 -5.61 -1.51
N ASN A 302 28.53 -6.47 -1.62
CA ASN A 302 29.04 -6.96 -2.89
C ASN A 302 27.99 -7.75 -3.69
N GLY A 303 27.12 -8.51 -3.00
CA GLY A 303 25.98 -9.18 -3.64
C GLY A 303 25.03 -8.18 -4.31
N ILE A 304 24.65 -7.13 -3.57
CA ILE A 304 23.84 -6.02 -4.09
C ILE A 304 24.56 -5.29 -5.23
N LEU A 305 25.86 -5.02 -5.10
CA LEU A 305 26.68 -4.41 -6.15
C LEU A 305 26.62 -5.22 -7.44
N ASN A 306 26.80 -6.54 -7.36
CA ASN A 306 26.75 -7.42 -8.53
C ASN A 306 25.37 -7.37 -9.19
N GLY A 307 24.29 -7.30 -8.40
CA GLY A 307 22.93 -7.10 -8.90
C GLY A 307 22.76 -5.76 -9.63
N LEU A 308 23.23 -4.67 -9.03
CA LEU A 308 23.18 -3.33 -9.64
C LEU A 308 24.03 -3.23 -10.90
N GLN A 309 25.23 -3.81 -10.91
CA GLN A 309 26.10 -3.87 -12.10
C GLN A 309 25.42 -4.64 -13.24
N TRP A 310 24.73 -5.74 -12.93
CA TRP A 310 23.96 -6.48 -13.91
C TRP A 310 22.85 -5.62 -14.53
N VAL A 311 22.10 -4.85 -13.73
CA VAL A 311 21.08 -3.92 -14.26
C VAL A 311 21.71 -2.80 -15.09
N ILE A 312 22.77 -2.17 -14.59
CA ILE A 312 23.49 -1.08 -15.29
C ILE A 312 23.99 -1.54 -16.67
N SER A 313 24.43 -2.80 -16.80
CA SER A 313 24.86 -3.37 -18.08
C SER A 313 23.75 -3.46 -19.14
N GLN A 314 22.49 -3.30 -18.74
CA GLN A 314 21.32 -3.22 -19.62
C GLN A 314 20.91 -1.77 -19.92
N SER A 315 21.63 -0.78 -19.37
CA SER A 315 21.34 0.64 -19.50
C SER A 315 22.40 1.39 -20.31
N SER A 316 22.15 2.67 -20.60
CA SER A 316 23.14 3.58 -21.19
C SER A 316 24.11 4.21 -20.16
N ARG A 317 23.88 3.97 -18.87
CA ARG A 317 24.66 4.53 -17.76
C ARG A 317 25.82 3.62 -17.38
N THR A 318 26.75 4.16 -16.61
CA THR A 318 27.89 3.40 -16.07
C THR A 318 27.97 3.54 -14.55
N LEU A 319 28.59 2.56 -13.89
CA LEU A 319 28.73 2.54 -12.43
C LEU A 319 30.21 2.58 -12.05
N GLN A 320 30.62 3.58 -11.28
CA GLN A 320 32.02 3.77 -10.89
C GLN A 320 32.18 3.81 -9.36
N ALA A 321 33.18 3.10 -8.85
CA ALA A 321 33.48 3.11 -7.42
C ALA A 321 34.17 4.43 -7.04
N ASN A 322 33.62 5.08 -6.02
CA ASN A 322 33.99 6.41 -5.58
C ASN A 322 33.81 7.46 -6.69
N GLY A 323 34.24 8.68 -6.42
CA GLY A 323 34.14 9.81 -7.33
C GLY A 323 34.57 11.08 -6.59
N PRO A 324 34.53 12.24 -7.26
CA PRO A 324 34.54 13.51 -6.54
C PRO A 324 33.34 13.57 -5.60
N ALA A 325 33.51 14.21 -4.44
CA ALA A 325 32.40 14.47 -3.53
C ALA A 325 31.57 15.69 -4.03
N PRO A 326 30.25 15.70 -3.85
CA PRO A 326 29.46 14.58 -3.33
C PRO A 326 29.37 13.42 -4.34
N ILE A 327 29.51 12.19 -3.82
CA ILE A 327 29.31 10.94 -4.57
C ILE A 327 27.80 10.71 -4.68
N ASN A 328 27.29 10.28 -5.84
CA ASN A 328 25.85 10.15 -6.07
C ASN A 328 25.13 9.36 -4.98
N PHE A 329 25.71 8.24 -4.52
CA PHE A 329 25.16 7.54 -3.37
C PHE A 329 26.18 6.72 -2.58
N ASN A 330 25.86 6.47 -1.30
CA ASN A 330 26.36 5.30 -0.59
C ASN A 330 25.24 4.31 -0.31
N TYR A 331 25.62 3.08 0.06
CA TYR A 331 24.67 2.14 0.64
C TYR A 331 25.31 1.22 1.67
N GLY A 332 24.48 0.72 2.58
CA GLY A 332 24.89 -0.13 3.67
C GLY A 332 23.71 -0.66 4.47
N ARG A 333 24.02 -1.41 5.52
CA ARG A 333 22.98 -2.00 6.37
C ARG A 333 22.25 -0.91 7.16
N ALA A 334 21.01 -1.17 7.54
CA ALA A 334 20.28 -0.29 8.44
C ALA A 334 20.55 -0.63 9.90
N ASN A 335 20.87 -1.89 10.22
CA ASN A 335 20.92 -2.37 11.59
C ASN A 335 21.81 -1.49 12.52
N THR A 336 21.34 -1.21 13.73
CA THR A 336 22.13 -0.45 14.74
C THR A 336 22.95 -1.35 15.66
N ASN A 337 22.62 -2.63 15.79
CA ASN A 337 23.19 -3.50 16.83
C ASN A 337 24.24 -4.50 16.33
N PHE A 338 24.24 -4.90 15.05
CA PHE A 338 25.09 -5.99 14.52
C PHE A 338 26.05 -5.51 13.42
N GLU A 339 27.33 -5.33 13.71
CA GLU A 339 28.28 -4.68 12.78
C GLU A 339 27.83 -3.23 12.39
N PRO A 340 27.57 -2.35 13.37
CA PRO A 340 27.08 -0.98 13.11
C PRO A 340 28.04 -0.13 12.25
N ASN A 341 29.32 -0.48 12.20
CA ASN A 341 30.30 0.15 11.32
C ASN A 341 30.05 -0.11 9.82
N LYS A 342 29.17 -1.06 9.47
CA LYS A 342 28.72 -1.31 8.09
C LYS A 342 27.43 -0.58 7.74
N ARG A 343 26.93 0.29 8.62
CA ARG A 343 25.73 1.07 8.36
C ARG A 343 25.97 2.11 7.25
N TYR A 344 24.96 2.39 6.44
CA TYR A 344 24.97 3.56 5.54
C TYR A 344 25.30 4.85 6.30
N GLN A 345 25.84 5.84 5.60
CA GLN A 345 26.36 7.06 6.24
C GLN A 345 25.66 8.30 5.70
N ILE A 346 24.88 8.97 6.55
CA ILE A 346 24.28 10.26 6.20
C ILE A 346 25.34 11.36 6.36
N ASP A 347 25.88 11.83 5.24
CA ASP A 347 26.81 12.96 5.17
C ASP A 347 26.65 13.68 3.82
N PRO A 348 25.82 14.73 3.75
CA PRO A 348 25.56 15.48 2.52
C PRO A 348 26.79 16.16 1.91
N SER A 349 27.88 16.31 2.67
CA SER A 349 29.15 16.83 2.14
C SER A 349 29.93 15.79 1.34
N ARG A 350 29.58 14.51 1.50
CA ARG A 350 30.25 13.37 0.88
C ARG A 350 29.36 12.60 -0.08
N PHE A 351 28.05 12.55 0.17
CA PHE A 351 27.09 11.75 -0.59
C PHE A 351 25.82 12.55 -0.86
N ASP A 352 25.28 12.51 -2.08
CA ASP A 352 23.96 13.11 -2.37
C ASP A 352 22.87 12.32 -1.63
N PHE A 353 22.94 10.99 -1.72
CA PHE A 353 21.98 10.07 -1.11
C PHE A 353 22.65 8.90 -0.38
N SER A 354 21.92 8.26 0.53
CA SER A 354 22.40 7.12 1.32
C SER A 354 21.33 6.05 1.48
N PHE A 355 21.61 4.85 1.01
CA PHE A 355 20.66 3.75 0.97
C PHE A 355 20.87 2.77 2.12
N GLY A 356 19.83 2.55 2.92
CA GLY A 356 19.81 1.58 3.99
C GLY A 356 18.96 0.37 3.68
N PHE A 357 19.51 -0.83 3.86
CA PHE A 357 18.73 -2.08 3.80
C PHE A 357 18.76 -2.81 5.15
N PRO A 358 17.65 -3.41 5.61
CA PRO A 358 17.67 -4.24 6.80
C PRO A 358 18.50 -5.51 6.52
N MET A 359 19.37 -5.90 7.45
CA MET A 359 20.23 -7.08 7.26
C MET A 359 19.37 -8.34 7.04
N GLN A 360 19.75 -9.20 6.08
CA GLN A 360 19.06 -10.47 5.90
C GLN A 360 19.25 -11.37 7.14
N ASP A 361 18.23 -12.16 7.47
CA ASP A 361 18.40 -13.20 8.48
C ASP A 361 19.30 -14.31 7.92
N ASN A 362 19.74 -15.26 8.75
CA ASN A 362 20.52 -16.40 8.29
C ASN A 362 19.66 -17.42 7.52
N GLY A 363 20.24 -18.11 6.54
CA GLY A 363 19.54 -19.07 5.69
C GLY A 363 18.95 -20.27 6.45
N ASN A 364 19.35 -20.53 7.69
CA ASN A 364 18.73 -21.58 8.52
C ASN A 364 17.24 -21.36 8.81
N HIS A 365 16.77 -20.10 8.80
CA HIS A 365 15.36 -19.73 9.01
C HIS A 365 14.87 -18.64 8.05
N GLY A 366 15.77 -18.03 7.28
CA GLY A 366 15.55 -16.79 6.56
C GLY A 366 14.48 -16.84 5.47
N ASP A 367 14.34 -17.97 4.77
CA ASP A 367 13.29 -18.13 3.74
C ASP A 367 11.88 -17.92 4.31
N THR A 368 11.71 -18.21 5.60
CA THR A 368 10.47 -17.99 6.35
C THR A 368 10.49 -16.64 7.05
N SER A 369 11.52 -16.33 7.85
CA SER A 369 11.52 -15.14 8.70
C SER A 369 11.53 -13.83 7.91
N MET A 370 12.14 -13.80 6.73
CA MET A 370 12.11 -12.63 5.86
C MET A 370 10.68 -12.27 5.43
N LEU A 371 9.77 -13.24 5.26
CA LEU A 371 8.38 -12.99 4.85
C LEU A 371 7.52 -12.35 5.96
N TYR A 372 7.95 -12.45 7.22
CA TYR A 372 7.30 -11.80 8.36
C TYR A 372 7.87 -10.42 8.68
N GLY A 373 8.99 -10.04 8.04
CA GLY A 373 9.78 -8.87 8.40
C GLY A 373 9.58 -7.66 7.48
N LEU A 374 8.46 -7.53 6.78
CA LEU A 374 8.21 -6.36 5.95
C LEU A 374 7.96 -5.14 6.85
N ASP A 375 7.18 -5.27 7.93
CA ASP A 375 6.84 -4.14 8.79
C ASP A 375 7.80 -3.95 9.98
N LYS A 376 7.54 -4.63 11.11
CA LYS A 376 8.27 -4.45 12.36
C LYS A 376 8.61 -5.78 13.03
N ARG A 377 9.72 -5.78 13.77
CA ARG A 377 10.15 -6.87 14.66
C ARG A 377 10.51 -6.29 16.02
N VAL A 378 10.19 -6.99 17.11
CA VAL A 378 10.45 -6.61 18.52
C VAL A 378 9.71 -5.34 18.98
N ASN A 379 10.07 -4.16 18.45
CA ASN A 379 9.58 -2.87 18.92
C ASN A 379 9.79 -1.78 17.86
N SER A 380 9.36 -0.56 18.19
CA SER A 380 9.42 0.59 17.27
C SER A 380 10.81 1.11 16.95
N TYR A 381 11.86 0.74 17.69
CA TYR A 381 13.23 1.21 17.48
C TYR A 381 14.08 0.25 16.66
N GLU A 382 13.67 -1.03 16.58
CA GLU A 382 14.33 -2.04 15.77
C GLU A 382 14.20 -1.70 14.28
N ASN A 383 15.27 -1.93 13.53
CA ASN A 383 15.37 -1.54 12.12
C ASN A 383 15.97 -2.65 11.24
N GLY A 384 15.72 -3.90 11.64
CA GLY A 384 16.04 -5.12 10.92
C GLY A 384 14.89 -5.62 10.05
N THR A 385 13.87 -4.81 9.81
CA THR A 385 12.75 -5.03 8.87
C THR A 385 12.68 -3.90 7.84
N ASP A 386 11.92 -4.06 6.76
CA ASP A 386 11.87 -3.05 5.69
C ASP A 386 11.30 -1.71 6.22
N LEU A 387 10.13 -1.72 6.86
CA LEU A 387 9.58 -0.50 7.46
C LEU A 387 10.30 -0.12 8.74
N GLY A 388 10.92 -1.04 9.46
CA GLY A 388 11.79 -0.71 10.59
C GLY A 388 12.94 0.20 10.16
N ALA A 389 13.59 -0.12 9.03
CA ALA A 389 14.63 0.71 8.43
C ALA A 389 14.09 2.07 7.94
N ALA A 390 12.98 2.07 7.20
CA ALA A 390 12.37 3.30 6.68
C ALA A 390 11.91 4.24 7.80
N LEU A 391 11.22 3.72 8.81
CA LEU A 391 10.77 4.50 9.97
C LEU A 391 11.94 4.99 10.82
N PHE A 392 13.05 4.26 10.88
CA PHE A 392 14.26 4.74 11.53
C PHE A 392 14.75 6.02 10.84
N MET A 393 14.80 6.05 9.51
CA MET A 393 15.25 7.22 8.73
C MET A 393 14.37 8.44 9.00
N ILE A 394 13.04 8.24 9.06
CA ILE A 394 12.07 9.29 9.37
C ILE A 394 12.29 9.84 10.79
N ARG A 395 12.35 8.96 11.79
CA ARG A 395 12.49 9.36 13.21
C ARG A 395 13.81 10.07 13.51
N ASN A 396 14.87 9.76 12.78
CA ASN A 396 16.18 10.39 12.96
C ASN A 396 16.42 11.58 12.01
N SER A 397 15.38 12.04 11.32
CA SER A 397 15.45 13.20 10.41
C SER A 397 16.55 13.04 9.34
N GLU A 398 16.70 11.83 8.80
CA GLU A 398 17.72 11.53 7.78
C GLU A 398 17.25 11.87 6.35
N LEU A 399 15.97 12.20 6.17
CA LEU A 399 15.43 12.71 4.91
C LEU A 399 15.82 14.20 4.72
N PRO A 400 16.07 14.66 3.48
CA PRO A 400 15.81 14.00 2.20
C PRO A 400 16.97 13.14 1.68
N HIS A 401 18.01 12.87 2.46
CA HIS A 401 19.20 12.16 1.97
C HIS A 401 19.11 10.64 2.08
N ALA A 402 18.36 10.11 3.04
CA ALA A 402 18.21 8.67 3.21
C ALA A 402 17.22 8.04 2.22
N ARG A 403 17.50 6.81 1.80
CA ARG A 403 16.59 5.94 1.05
C ARG A 403 16.55 4.54 1.64
N ALA A 404 15.38 3.94 1.74
CA ALA A 404 15.22 2.58 2.24
C ALA A 404 15.14 1.57 1.09
N ILE A 405 15.83 0.43 1.21
CA ILE A 405 15.73 -0.68 0.28
C ILE A 405 14.87 -1.78 0.93
N PRO A 406 13.67 -2.08 0.39
CA PRO A 406 12.75 -3.03 0.99
C PRO A 406 13.07 -4.48 0.54
N ILE A 407 14.21 -5.02 1.01
CA ILE A 407 14.72 -6.32 0.53
C ILE A 407 13.76 -7.48 0.82
N ARG A 408 12.99 -7.42 1.92
CA ARG A 408 12.06 -8.49 2.31
C ARG A 408 10.80 -8.46 1.45
N THR A 409 10.34 -7.26 1.11
CA THR A 409 9.24 -7.02 0.18
C THR A 409 9.59 -7.50 -1.22
N LEU A 410 10.80 -7.20 -1.70
CA LEU A 410 11.30 -7.72 -2.98
C LEU A 410 11.37 -9.24 -2.99
N TYR A 411 11.82 -9.85 -1.89
CA TYR A 411 11.80 -11.31 -1.74
C TYR A 411 10.37 -11.88 -1.72
N ALA A 412 9.43 -11.28 -0.99
CA ALA A 412 8.05 -11.73 -0.95
C ALA A 412 7.38 -11.72 -2.33
N GLN A 413 7.61 -10.66 -3.11
CA GLN A 413 7.13 -10.57 -4.50
C GLN A 413 7.80 -11.58 -5.44
N LEU A 414 9.11 -11.82 -5.26
CA LEU A 414 9.82 -12.88 -5.98
C LEU A 414 9.26 -14.26 -5.64
N LYS A 415 8.95 -14.52 -4.37
CA LYS A 415 8.40 -15.81 -3.91
C LYS A 415 7.00 -16.04 -4.46
N GLU A 416 6.18 -15.00 -4.56
CA GLU A 416 4.88 -15.04 -5.22
C GLU A 416 5.02 -15.39 -6.71
N ALA A 417 5.90 -14.69 -7.43
CA ALA A 417 6.08 -14.90 -8.87
C ALA A 417 6.80 -16.22 -9.21
N ILE A 418 7.69 -16.68 -8.32
CA ILE A 418 8.53 -17.87 -8.48
C ILE A 418 8.48 -18.65 -7.16
N PRO A 419 7.51 -19.55 -6.96
CA PRO A 419 7.31 -20.24 -5.68
C PRO A 419 8.52 -21.04 -5.18
N SER A 420 9.40 -21.48 -6.08
CA SER A 420 10.64 -22.20 -5.74
C SER A 420 11.81 -21.28 -5.36
N GLN A 421 11.67 -19.96 -5.51
CA GLN A 421 12.73 -19.00 -5.21
C GLN A 421 13.05 -19.02 -3.70
N SER A 422 14.33 -19.22 -3.38
CA SER A 422 14.88 -18.99 -2.03
C SER A 422 15.38 -17.55 -1.93
N ALA A 423 15.38 -16.98 -0.73
CA ALA A 423 16.07 -15.73 -0.44
C ALA A 423 17.59 -15.88 -0.54
N TYR A 424 18.13 -17.10 -0.55
CA TYR A 424 19.56 -17.35 -0.44
C TYR A 424 20.16 -18.22 -1.56
N SER A 425 21.45 -18.01 -1.85
CA SER A 425 22.26 -18.92 -2.68
C SER A 425 23.02 -19.95 -1.86
N ASP A 426 23.26 -19.66 -0.58
CA ASP A 426 23.86 -20.54 0.42
C ASP A 426 23.26 -20.22 1.81
N ASN A 427 23.90 -20.58 2.92
CA ASN A 427 23.32 -20.33 4.25
C ASN A 427 23.40 -18.85 4.71
N TRP A 428 23.96 -17.93 3.91
CA TRP A 428 24.19 -16.55 4.34
C TRP A 428 23.97 -15.51 3.24
N HIS A 429 24.39 -15.79 2.01
CA HIS A 429 24.36 -14.84 0.91
C HIS A 429 23.00 -14.85 0.22
N MET A 430 22.47 -13.65 -0.04
CA MET A 430 21.21 -13.50 -0.76
C MET A 430 21.33 -14.08 -2.17
N HIS A 431 20.25 -14.70 -2.64
CA HIS A 431 20.17 -15.29 -3.96
C HIS A 431 20.43 -14.26 -5.06
N GLY A 432 21.07 -14.66 -6.16
CA GLY A 432 21.40 -13.76 -7.27
C GLY A 432 20.20 -13.01 -7.85
N ASN A 433 19.04 -13.66 -7.93
CA ASN A 433 17.79 -13.00 -8.37
C ASN A 433 17.31 -11.94 -7.38
N LEU A 434 17.42 -12.17 -6.06
CA LEU A 434 17.10 -11.13 -5.08
C LEU A 434 18.06 -9.95 -5.20
N ASN A 435 19.36 -10.20 -5.39
CA ASN A 435 20.33 -9.14 -5.67
C ASN A 435 19.98 -8.33 -6.94
N LYS A 436 19.53 -8.98 -8.02
CA LYS A 436 19.08 -8.29 -9.25
C LYS A 436 17.81 -7.47 -9.02
N ALA A 437 16.85 -7.98 -8.26
CA ALA A 437 15.66 -7.21 -7.89
C ALA A 437 16.03 -5.97 -7.06
N ILE A 438 16.96 -6.10 -6.11
CA ILE A 438 17.49 -4.96 -5.34
C ILE A 438 18.22 -3.98 -6.27
N GLY A 439 19.06 -4.47 -7.18
CA GLY A 439 19.77 -3.64 -8.15
C GLY A 439 18.81 -2.84 -9.05
N ALA A 440 17.74 -3.48 -9.53
CA ALA A 440 16.72 -2.84 -10.34
C ALA A 440 15.93 -1.79 -9.55
N TYR A 441 15.57 -2.12 -8.30
CA TYR A 441 14.95 -1.18 -7.39
C TYR A 441 15.82 0.06 -7.17
N MET A 442 17.10 -0.13 -6.85
CA MET A 442 18.05 0.97 -6.65
C MET A 442 18.26 1.80 -7.92
N TYR A 443 18.47 1.16 -9.07
CA TYR A 443 18.65 1.87 -10.35
C TYR A 443 17.47 2.78 -10.65
N THR A 444 16.25 2.24 -10.55
CA THR A 444 15.00 2.97 -10.81
C THR A 444 14.84 4.12 -9.81
N LEU A 445 15.09 3.89 -8.53
CA LEU A 445 14.98 4.94 -7.51
C LEU A 445 16.04 6.03 -7.67
N LEU A 446 17.24 5.68 -8.12
CA LEU A 446 18.33 6.63 -8.36
C LEU A 446 18.05 7.52 -9.56
N THR A 447 17.52 6.96 -10.64
CA THR A 447 17.51 7.62 -11.96
C THR A 447 16.13 8.01 -12.45
N GLY A 448 15.07 7.39 -11.93
CA GLY A 448 13.72 7.42 -12.51
C GLY A 448 13.56 6.55 -13.77
N ASP A 449 14.65 5.97 -14.29
CA ASP A 449 14.65 5.24 -15.57
C ASP A 449 14.33 3.75 -15.40
N CYS A 450 13.90 3.13 -16.50
CA CYS A 450 13.83 1.68 -16.64
C CYS A 450 14.97 1.15 -17.53
N ALA A 451 15.55 0.00 -17.17
CA ALA A 451 16.54 -0.73 -17.98
C ALA A 451 16.10 -2.18 -18.30
N LEU A 452 14.80 -2.48 -18.23
CA LEU A 452 14.27 -3.82 -18.42
C LEU A 452 14.24 -4.17 -19.93
N ALA A 453 14.93 -5.25 -20.29
CA ALA A 453 14.89 -5.80 -21.64
C ALA A 453 13.58 -6.58 -21.90
N ASP A 454 13.39 -7.05 -23.14
CA ASP A 454 12.25 -7.88 -23.53
C ASP A 454 12.11 -9.15 -22.67
N GLU A 455 10.86 -9.59 -22.43
CA GLU A 455 10.57 -10.82 -21.69
C GLU A 455 11.11 -12.05 -22.43
N PRO A 456 11.96 -12.89 -21.77
CA PRO A 456 12.39 -14.15 -22.35
C PRO A 456 11.21 -15.10 -22.61
N SER A 457 11.23 -15.79 -23.75
CA SER A 457 10.12 -16.66 -24.17
C SER A 457 9.92 -17.90 -23.29
N ASP A 458 11.00 -18.46 -22.75
CA ASP A 458 10.94 -19.62 -21.86
C ASP A 458 10.76 -19.19 -20.40
N ARG A 459 9.51 -19.25 -19.91
CA ARG A 459 9.14 -18.86 -18.55
C ARG A 459 9.66 -19.76 -17.43
N ALA A 460 10.32 -20.88 -17.75
CA ALA A 460 10.96 -21.74 -16.76
C ALA A 460 12.48 -21.51 -16.64
N SER A 461 13.07 -20.78 -17.60
CA SER A 461 14.50 -20.54 -17.72
C SER A 461 15.07 -19.66 -16.59
N ASP A 462 16.39 -19.74 -16.38
CA ASP A 462 17.06 -18.87 -15.42
C ASP A 462 17.14 -17.43 -15.94
N GLU A 463 17.16 -17.24 -17.26
CA GLU A 463 17.02 -15.96 -17.94
C GLU A 463 15.69 -15.29 -17.61
N TRP A 464 14.57 -16.03 -17.70
CA TRP A 464 13.26 -15.49 -17.34
C TRP A 464 13.16 -15.17 -15.85
N LYS A 465 13.70 -16.00 -14.96
CA LYS A 465 13.73 -15.69 -13.52
C LYS A 465 14.52 -14.42 -13.21
N ALA A 466 15.65 -14.22 -13.90
CA ALA A 466 16.46 -13.01 -13.77
C ALA A 466 15.71 -11.79 -14.31
N TRP A 467 15.06 -11.90 -15.46
CA TRP A 467 14.21 -10.86 -16.03
C TRP A 467 13.03 -10.52 -15.10
N LYS A 468 12.34 -11.53 -14.56
CA LYS A 468 11.21 -11.34 -13.64
C LYS A 468 11.65 -10.64 -12.36
N ALA A 469 12.85 -10.95 -11.87
CA ALA A 469 13.45 -10.26 -10.73
C ALA A 469 13.75 -8.78 -11.02
N HIS A 470 14.31 -8.48 -12.20
CA HIS A 470 14.51 -7.11 -12.67
C HIS A 470 13.16 -6.37 -12.71
N LYS A 471 12.16 -6.96 -13.37
CA LYS A 471 10.81 -6.40 -13.49
C LYS A 471 10.20 -6.08 -12.13
N ILE A 472 10.28 -7.02 -11.17
CA ILE A 472 9.78 -6.81 -9.80
C ILE A 472 10.49 -5.62 -9.13
N GLY A 473 11.82 -5.54 -9.23
CA GLY A 473 12.57 -4.41 -8.65
C GLY A 473 12.15 -3.06 -9.23
N TYR A 474 12.05 -2.98 -10.55
CA TYR A 474 11.60 -1.79 -11.28
C TYR A 474 10.17 -1.38 -10.88
N GLU A 475 9.20 -2.30 -11.00
CA GLU A 475 7.80 -2.03 -10.72
C GLU A 475 7.57 -1.62 -9.25
N THR A 476 8.33 -2.24 -8.33
CA THR A 476 8.28 -1.89 -6.91
C THR A 476 8.81 -0.48 -6.67
N ALA A 477 9.97 -0.12 -7.23
CA ALA A 477 10.52 1.23 -7.09
C ALA A 477 9.58 2.28 -7.67
N TYR A 478 9.05 2.03 -8.88
CA TYR A 478 8.12 2.94 -9.54
C TYR A 478 6.86 3.18 -8.72
N THR A 479 6.22 2.12 -8.24
CA THR A 479 5.03 2.23 -7.38
C THR A 479 5.34 3.03 -6.12
N LEU A 480 6.47 2.75 -5.47
CA LEU A 480 6.85 3.40 -4.22
C LEU A 480 7.20 4.89 -4.38
N MET A 481 7.77 5.29 -5.51
CA MET A 481 8.17 6.68 -5.75
C MET A 481 7.05 7.53 -6.34
N THR A 482 6.08 6.93 -7.06
CA THR A 482 5.03 7.66 -7.81
C THR A 482 3.61 7.44 -7.31
N LEU A 483 3.40 6.44 -6.43
CA LEU A 483 2.08 5.91 -6.02
C LEU A 483 1.33 5.17 -7.14
N ASN A 484 1.93 5.01 -8.32
CA ASN A 484 1.28 4.45 -9.49
C ASN A 484 1.72 2.99 -9.73
N GLY A 485 0.76 2.07 -9.69
CA GLY A 485 0.94 0.66 -10.00
C GLY A 485 0.95 0.35 -11.50
N ASN A 486 0.46 1.27 -12.34
CA ASN A 486 0.59 1.20 -13.80
C ASN A 486 1.97 1.71 -14.22
N VAL A 487 2.92 0.79 -14.22
CA VAL A 487 4.31 1.09 -14.49
C VAL A 487 4.52 1.24 -16.00
N PRO A 488 5.20 2.31 -16.47
CA PRO A 488 5.49 2.50 -17.89
C PRO A 488 6.29 1.35 -18.48
N GLU A 489 6.02 1.04 -19.75
CA GLU A 489 6.91 0.18 -20.53
C GLU A 489 8.28 0.82 -20.68
N CYS A 490 9.31 -0.02 -20.74
CA CYS A 490 10.69 0.42 -20.87
C CYS A 490 10.96 0.67 -22.36
N ASN A 491 11.33 1.91 -22.70
CA ASN A 491 11.53 2.35 -24.09
C ASN A 491 12.78 1.75 -24.75
#